data_AF-A0A843EPY6-F1
#
_entry.id   AF-A0A843EPY6-F1
#
_cell.length_a   1.000
_cell.length_b   1.000
_cell.length_c   1.000
_cell.angle_alpha   90.00
_cell.angle_beta   90.00
_cell.angle_gamma   90.00
#
_symmetry.space_group_name_H-M   'P 1'
#
loop_
_entity.id
_entity.type
_entity.pdbx_description
1 polymer ?
#
loop_
_entity_poly.entity_id
_entity_poly.type
_entity_poly.pdbx_seq_one_letter_code
_entity_poly.pdbx_strand_id
1 'polypeptide(L)'
;MCTTFLASTILNEFRDNGIEIIDYPRLIRLNPFARFKTRGNGGVSFKLDLSQDIELAKEIVLKYVSELSMFDCDNTNPGVVFYQGEITEEMTDYAFKAIYSIITIEEAEEFANHIGAEIHKFKKGRGIIGSIAAISCPLEDYTYELLAYRHPSRYGTLREIDYDSVVKMDKETYPET
;
A
#
# COMPACT_ATOMS: atom_id res chain seq x y z
N MET A 1 13.15 -2.64 1.88
CA MET A 1 12.28 -1.93 2.87
C MET A 1 10.82 -2.38 2.68
N CYS A 2 9.87 -2.19 3.61
CA CYS A 2 8.47 -2.67 3.41
C CYS A 2 7.50 -1.57 2.94
N THR A 3 6.46 -1.97 2.20
CA THR A 3 5.46 -1.04 1.59
C THR A 3 4.75 -0.16 2.62
N THR A 4 4.37 -0.72 3.77
CA THR A 4 3.65 0.03 4.80
C THR A 4 4.53 1.06 5.48
N PHE A 5 5.82 0.75 5.71
CA PHE A 5 6.77 1.74 6.26
C PHE A 5 6.99 2.91 5.29
N LEU A 6 7.12 2.61 3.98
CA LEU A 6 7.21 3.65 2.96
C LEU A 6 5.97 4.55 2.97
N ALA A 7 4.77 3.95 2.97
CA ALA A 7 3.53 4.71 3.05
C ALA A 7 3.48 5.56 4.34
N SER A 8 3.87 5.02 5.49
CA SER A 8 3.95 5.80 6.73
C SER A 8 4.92 6.98 6.63
N THR A 9 6.01 6.86 5.88
CA THR A 9 7.00 7.94 5.71
C THR A 9 6.44 9.03 4.80
N ILE A 10 5.78 8.63 3.69
CA ILE A 10 5.05 9.54 2.78
C ILE A 10 3.96 10.30 3.54
N LEU A 11 3.18 9.62 4.37
CA LEU A 11 2.11 10.27 5.15
C LEU A 11 2.65 11.24 6.21
N ASN A 12 3.84 11.01 6.76
CA ASN A 12 4.48 11.99 7.62
C ASN A 12 4.92 13.22 6.82
N GLU A 13 5.54 13.02 5.66
CA GLU A 13 5.91 14.12 4.76
C GLU A 13 4.68 14.94 4.33
N PHE A 14 3.56 14.28 4.03
CA PHE A 14 2.30 14.97 3.73
C PHE A 14 1.88 15.90 4.88
N ARG A 15 1.91 15.41 6.12
CA ARG A 15 1.57 16.23 7.30
C ARG A 15 2.51 17.42 7.47
N ASP A 16 3.82 17.22 7.26
CA ASP A 16 4.82 18.29 7.34
C ASP A 16 4.59 19.38 6.27
N ASN A 17 3.92 19.03 5.17
CA ASN A 17 3.55 19.94 4.08
C ASN A 17 2.05 20.35 4.11
N GLY A 18 1.33 20.07 5.20
CA GLY A 18 -0.07 20.47 5.37
C GLY A 18 -1.08 19.71 4.49
N ILE A 19 -0.70 18.54 3.99
CA ILE A 19 -1.56 17.64 3.22
C ILE A 19 -2.18 16.61 4.15
N GLU A 20 -3.51 16.52 4.14
CA GLU A 20 -4.27 15.55 4.93
C GLU A 20 -4.95 14.51 4.04
N ILE A 21 -4.90 13.25 4.47
CA ILE A 21 -5.65 12.16 3.83
C ILE A 21 -7.06 12.06 4.40
N ILE A 22 -7.97 11.53 3.58
CA ILE A 22 -9.31 11.14 4.02
C ILE A 22 -9.19 9.77 4.69
N ASP A 23 -9.59 9.71 5.97
CA ASP A 23 -9.61 8.48 6.78
C ASP A 23 -8.23 7.81 6.92
N TYR A 24 -8.18 6.54 7.32
CA TYR A 24 -6.95 5.77 7.45
C TYR A 24 -6.42 5.24 6.10
N PRO A 25 -5.09 5.06 5.97
CA PRO A 25 -4.54 4.32 4.85
C PRO A 25 -5.00 2.86 4.90
N ARG A 26 -5.19 2.27 3.73
CA ARG A 26 -5.71 0.92 3.56
C ARG A 26 -4.57 -0.04 3.22
N LEU A 27 -4.53 -1.20 3.87
CA LEU A 27 -3.64 -2.30 3.54
C LEU A 27 -4.44 -3.47 2.97
N ILE A 28 -4.30 -3.73 1.67
CA ILE A 28 -5.05 -4.79 0.98
C ILE A 28 -4.14 -5.96 0.70
N ARG A 29 -4.47 -7.12 1.29
CA ARG A 29 -3.78 -8.39 1.03
C ARG A 29 -4.34 -9.02 -0.25
N LEU A 30 -3.44 -9.37 -1.16
CA LEU A 30 -3.75 -9.98 -2.45
C LEU A 30 -3.54 -11.51 -2.37
N ASN A 31 -3.68 -12.19 -3.51
CA ASN A 31 -3.59 -13.64 -3.60
C ASN A 31 -2.32 -14.21 -2.91
N PRO A 32 -2.45 -14.98 -1.82
CA PRO A 32 -1.30 -15.51 -1.10
C PRO A 32 -0.51 -16.52 -1.95
N PHE A 33 -1.07 -17.08 -3.02
CA PHE A 33 -0.41 -18.05 -3.90
C PHE A 33 0.30 -17.42 -5.11
N ALA A 34 0.31 -16.08 -5.24
CA ALA A 34 1.01 -15.41 -6.33
C ALA A 34 2.50 -15.79 -6.37
N ARG A 35 2.97 -16.24 -7.55
CA ARG A 35 4.34 -16.76 -7.75
C ARG A 35 5.43 -15.72 -7.52
N PHE A 36 5.18 -14.48 -7.94
CA PHE A 36 6.10 -13.35 -7.80
C PHE A 36 5.48 -12.35 -6.81
N LYS A 37 5.68 -12.62 -5.52
CA LYS A 37 5.20 -11.81 -4.40
C LYS A 37 6.34 -11.34 -3.53
N THR A 38 6.22 -10.15 -2.97
CA THR A 38 6.97 -9.78 -1.77
C THR A 38 6.37 -10.53 -0.58
N ARG A 39 7.10 -10.62 0.54
CA ARG A 39 6.58 -11.27 1.75
C ARG A 39 5.30 -10.54 2.20
N GLY A 40 4.18 -11.25 2.17
CA GLY A 40 2.86 -10.75 2.57
C GLY A 40 1.96 -10.22 1.44
N ASN A 41 2.43 -10.16 0.19
CA ASN A 41 1.67 -9.78 -1.03
C ASN A 41 0.53 -8.76 -0.80
N GLY A 42 0.88 -7.50 -0.50
CA GLY A 42 -0.13 -6.47 -0.21
C GLY A 42 0.15 -5.15 -0.91
N GLY A 43 -0.93 -4.45 -1.24
CA GLY A 43 -0.92 -3.06 -1.73
C GLY A 43 -1.37 -2.11 -0.64
N VAL A 44 -0.90 -0.86 -0.69
CA VAL A 44 -1.34 0.22 0.21
C VAL A 44 -1.97 1.32 -0.62
N SER A 45 -3.11 1.83 -0.18
CA SER A 45 -3.79 2.99 -0.78
C SER A 45 -4.24 3.97 0.29
N PHE A 46 -4.40 5.23 -0.09
CA PHE A 46 -4.98 6.28 0.74
C PHE A 46 -5.66 7.30 -0.18
N LYS A 47 -6.61 8.06 0.36
CA LYS A 47 -7.41 9.02 -0.40
C LYS A 47 -7.04 10.44 -0.01
N LEU A 48 -7.09 11.35 -0.98
CA LEU A 48 -6.92 12.79 -0.77
C LEU A 48 -8.20 13.50 -1.24
N ASP A 49 -8.55 14.58 -0.56
CA ASP A 49 -9.54 15.52 -1.06
C ASP A 49 -8.92 16.38 -2.16
N LEU A 50 -9.68 16.74 -3.21
CA LEU A 50 -9.18 17.56 -4.31
C LEU A 50 -8.85 19.00 -3.92
N SER A 51 -9.26 19.45 -2.73
CA SER A 51 -8.84 20.73 -2.15
C SER A 51 -7.39 20.74 -1.65
N GLN A 52 -6.76 19.58 -1.50
CA GLN A 52 -5.36 19.45 -1.11
C GLN A 52 -4.42 19.81 -2.28
N ASP A 53 -3.14 20.03 -1.99
CA ASP A 53 -2.12 20.21 -3.04
C ASP A 53 -1.77 18.87 -3.70
N ILE A 54 -2.57 18.50 -4.71
CA ILE A 54 -2.47 17.20 -5.40
C ILE A 54 -1.13 17.05 -6.14
N GLU A 55 -0.59 18.13 -6.72
CA GLU A 55 0.66 18.06 -7.47
C GLU A 55 1.84 17.85 -6.53
N LEU A 56 1.88 18.57 -5.40
CA LEU A 56 2.88 18.32 -4.36
C LEU A 56 2.76 16.91 -3.78
N ALA A 57 1.53 16.42 -3.54
CA ALA A 57 1.31 15.06 -3.07
C ALA A 57 1.87 14.01 -4.03
N LYS A 58 1.63 14.16 -5.34
CA LYS A 58 2.21 13.29 -6.37
C LYS A 58 3.73 13.36 -6.38
N GLU A 59 4.31 14.56 -6.32
CA GLU A 59 5.76 14.75 -6.28
C GLU A 59 6.40 14.01 -5.09
N ILE A 60 5.85 14.20 -3.89
CA ILE A 60 6.32 13.53 -2.67
C ILE A 60 6.25 12.00 -2.83
N VAL A 61 5.11 11.47 -3.29
CA VAL A 61 4.96 10.01 -3.48
C VAL A 61 6.01 9.48 -4.45
N LEU A 62 6.16 10.12 -5.61
CA LEU A 62 7.10 9.68 -6.64
C LEU A 62 8.55 9.79 -6.19
N LYS A 63 8.92 10.87 -5.48
CA LYS A 63 10.24 11.06 -4.88
C LYS A 63 10.57 9.90 -3.94
N TYR A 64 9.74 9.65 -2.93
CA TYR A 64 9.99 8.63 -1.92
C TYR A 64 10.02 7.20 -2.51
N VAL A 65 9.14 6.91 -3.47
CA VAL A 65 9.15 5.60 -4.16
C VAL A 65 10.38 5.45 -5.07
N SER A 66 10.80 6.52 -5.75
CA SER A 66 12.00 6.53 -6.58
C SER A 66 13.25 6.29 -5.74
N GLU A 67 13.40 7.00 -4.62
CA GLU A 67 14.48 6.80 -3.66
C GLU A 67 14.54 5.34 -3.21
N LEU A 68 13.40 4.76 -2.81
CA LEU A 68 13.34 3.33 -2.48
C LEU A 68 13.80 2.43 -3.63
N SER A 69 13.36 2.71 -4.86
CA SER A 69 13.67 1.87 -6.03
C SER A 69 15.17 1.79 -6.32
N MET A 70 15.93 2.84 -5.95
CA MET A 70 17.39 2.90 -6.09
C MET A 70 18.13 2.07 -5.04
N PHE A 71 17.55 1.90 -3.84
CA PHE A 71 18.20 1.22 -2.72
C PHE A 71 17.79 -0.26 -2.55
N ASP A 72 16.71 -0.71 -3.18
CA ASP A 72 16.18 -2.08 -3.01
C ASP A 72 16.73 -3.08 -4.05
N CYS A 73 16.88 -4.35 -3.63
CA CYS A 73 17.38 -5.48 -4.43
C CYS A 73 16.63 -5.71 -5.77
N ASP A 74 17.23 -6.48 -6.68
CA ASP A 74 16.73 -6.79 -8.04
C ASP A 74 15.29 -7.33 -8.11
N ASN A 75 14.75 -7.85 -7.00
CA ASN A 75 13.43 -8.47 -6.95
C ASN A 75 12.27 -7.53 -6.57
N THR A 76 12.53 -6.31 -6.09
CA THR A 76 11.45 -5.34 -5.81
C THR A 76 11.09 -4.61 -7.10
N ASN A 77 9.81 -4.61 -7.48
CA ASN A 77 9.30 -3.94 -8.68
C ASN A 77 8.15 -2.99 -8.30
N PRO A 78 8.47 -1.78 -7.77
CA PRO A 78 7.45 -0.84 -7.32
C PRO A 78 6.54 -0.37 -8.46
N GLY A 79 5.31 -0.06 -8.11
CA GLY A 79 4.36 0.63 -8.97
C GLY A 79 3.56 1.60 -8.12
N VAL A 80 3.28 2.78 -8.68
CA VAL A 80 2.42 3.80 -8.10
C VAL A 80 1.29 4.04 -9.08
N VAL A 81 0.08 4.21 -8.57
CA VAL A 81 -1.10 4.51 -9.38
C VAL A 81 -1.83 5.66 -8.72
N PHE A 82 -2.14 6.69 -9.50
CA PHE A 82 -3.03 7.76 -9.11
C PHE A 82 -4.34 7.62 -9.89
N TYR A 83 -5.45 7.72 -9.19
CA TYR A 83 -6.78 7.63 -9.77
C TYR A 83 -7.65 8.75 -9.19
N GLN A 84 -8.32 9.48 -10.08
CA GLN A 84 -9.27 10.52 -9.73
C GLN A 84 -10.63 10.13 -10.28
N GLY A 85 -11.57 9.82 -9.41
CA GLY A 85 -12.90 9.39 -9.78
C GLY A 85 -13.56 8.53 -8.73
N GLU A 86 -14.76 8.06 -9.05
CA GLU A 86 -15.50 7.10 -8.24
C GLU A 86 -15.06 5.67 -8.58
N ILE A 87 -15.03 4.79 -7.58
CA ILE A 87 -14.71 3.38 -7.81
C ILE A 87 -15.89 2.70 -8.53
N THR A 88 -15.62 2.16 -9.72
CA THR A 88 -16.62 1.45 -10.54
C THR A 88 -16.72 -0.04 -10.19
N GLU A 89 -17.76 -0.71 -10.68
CA GLU A 89 -17.94 -2.16 -10.52
C GLU A 89 -16.79 -2.95 -11.17
N GLU A 90 -16.35 -2.56 -12.36
CA GLU A 90 -15.19 -3.19 -13.03
C GLU A 90 -13.89 -3.05 -12.23
N MET A 91 -13.71 -1.95 -11.50
CA MET A 91 -12.57 -1.74 -10.62
C MET A 91 -12.64 -2.70 -9.42
N THR A 92 -13.84 -2.87 -8.87
CA THR A 92 -14.11 -3.85 -7.81
C THR A 92 -13.82 -5.28 -8.30
N ASP A 93 -14.27 -5.63 -9.50
CA ASP A 93 -13.98 -6.92 -10.14
C ASP A 93 -12.48 -7.14 -10.35
N TYR A 94 -11.75 -6.10 -10.77
CA TYR A 94 -10.29 -6.17 -10.87
C TYR A 94 -9.65 -6.48 -9.52
N ALA A 95 -10.08 -5.82 -8.44
CA ALA A 95 -9.56 -6.08 -7.10
C ALA A 95 -9.81 -7.52 -6.66
N PHE A 96 -11.02 -8.04 -6.85
CA PHE A 96 -11.33 -9.44 -6.56
C PHE A 96 -10.53 -10.41 -7.43
N LYS A 97 -10.35 -10.12 -8.73
CA LYS A 97 -9.48 -10.90 -9.60
C LYS A 97 -8.03 -10.92 -9.08
N ALA A 98 -7.52 -9.80 -8.56
CA ALA A 98 -6.18 -9.73 -7.98
C ALA A 98 -6.03 -10.52 -6.66
N ILE A 99 -7.13 -10.67 -5.91
CA ILE A 99 -7.20 -11.45 -4.67
C ILE A 99 -7.31 -12.95 -4.96
N TYR A 100 -8.13 -13.36 -5.92
CA TYR A 100 -8.47 -14.77 -6.16
C TYR A 100 -7.68 -15.43 -7.30
N SER A 101 -7.12 -14.65 -8.22
CA SER A 101 -6.48 -15.14 -9.44
C SER A 101 -5.11 -14.50 -9.66
N ILE A 102 -4.47 -14.80 -10.80
CA ILE A 102 -3.20 -14.20 -11.22
C ILE A 102 -3.51 -13.21 -12.34
N ILE A 103 -3.01 -11.99 -12.19
CA ILE A 103 -3.08 -10.92 -13.19
C ILE A 103 -1.67 -10.69 -13.75
N THR A 104 -1.56 -10.52 -15.06
CA THR A 104 -0.29 -10.16 -15.73
C THR A 104 -0.03 -8.65 -15.64
N ILE A 105 1.17 -8.22 -15.99
CA ILE A 105 1.48 -6.78 -15.97
C ILE A 105 0.75 -6.09 -17.11
N GLU A 106 0.66 -6.75 -18.27
CA GLU A 106 -0.03 -6.29 -19.46
C GLU A 106 -1.53 -6.07 -19.20
N GLU A 107 -2.20 -7.04 -18.55
CA GLU A 107 -3.61 -6.89 -18.15
C GLU A 107 -3.82 -5.69 -17.21
N ALA A 108 -2.85 -5.43 -16.30
CA ALA A 108 -2.93 -4.30 -15.39
C ALA A 108 -2.71 -2.96 -16.09
N GLU A 109 -1.84 -2.90 -17.08
CA GLU A 109 -1.58 -1.71 -17.90
C GLU A 109 -2.79 -1.39 -18.79
N GLU A 110 -3.36 -2.39 -19.45
CA GLU A 110 -4.59 -2.25 -20.24
C GLU A 110 -5.74 -1.75 -19.38
N PHE A 111 -5.93 -2.34 -18.20
CA PHE A 111 -6.99 -1.92 -17.29
C PHE A 111 -6.78 -0.50 -16.75
N ALA A 112 -5.55 -0.15 -16.34
CA ALA A 112 -5.25 1.20 -15.87
C ALA A 112 -5.53 2.28 -16.94
N ASN A 113 -5.14 2.01 -18.19
CA ASN A 113 -5.44 2.89 -19.31
C ASN A 113 -6.95 2.99 -19.56
N HIS A 114 -7.69 1.88 -19.44
CA HIS A 114 -9.14 1.85 -19.62
C HIS A 114 -9.87 2.76 -18.63
N ILE A 115 -9.50 2.68 -17.35
CA ILE A 115 -10.12 3.50 -16.30
C ILE A 115 -9.57 4.94 -16.22
N GLY A 116 -8.56 5.28 -17.04
CA GLY A 116 -7.91 6.59 -17.02
C GLY A 116 -7.03 6.84 -15.80
N ALA A 117 -6.46 5.79 -15.20
CA ALA A 117 -5.53 5.90 -14.08
C ALA A 117 -4.12 6.27 -14.57
N GLU A 118 -3.46 7.15 -13.82
CA GLU A 118 -2.06 7.51 -14.05
C GLU A 118 -1.15 6.48 -13.38
N ILE A 119 -0.28 5.82 -14.16
CA ILE A 119 0.61 4.78 -13.65
C ILE A 119 2.08 5.19 -13.74
N HIS A 120 2.83 4.95 -12.66
CA HIS A 120 4.28 5.11 -12.61
C HIS A 120 4.93 3.79 -12.25
N LYS A 121 5.71 3.26 -13.18
CA LYS A 121 6.37 1.95 -13.06
C LYS A 121 7.85 2.14 -12.74
N PHE A 122 8.33 1.42 -11.73
CA PHE A 122 9.75 1.35 -11.39
C PHE A 122 10.25 -0.08 -11.67
N LYS A 123 11.40 -0.22 -12.34
CA LYS A 123 11.92 -1.51 -12.83
C LYS A 123 10.89 -2.20 -13.73
N LYS A 124 10.44 -3.43 -13.41
CA LYS A 124 9.39 -4.11 -14.20
C LYS A 124 7.97 -3.62 -13.90
N GLY A 125 7.77 -2.73 -12.92
CA GLY A 125 6.47 -2.11 -12.67
C GLY A 125 5.38 -3.02 -12.11
N ARG A 126 5.68 -4.26 -11.70
CA ARG A 126 4.67 -5.24 -11.25
C ARG A 126 3.78 -4.74 -10.10
N GLY A 127 4.25 -3.79 -9.30
CA GLY A 127 3.49 -3.19 -8.22
C GLY A 127 2.19 -2.49 -8.64
N ILE A 128 2.00 -2.17 -9.93
CA ILE A 128 0.75 -1.58 -10.41
C ILE A 128 -0.45 -2.51 -10.17
N ILE A 129 -0.27 -3.84 -10.25
CA ILE A 129 -1.35 -4.81 -10.00
C ILE A 129 -1.92 -4.61 -8.60
N GLY A 130 -1.02 -4.55 -7.60
CA GLY A 130 -1.42 -4.36 -6.22
C GLY A 130 -1.90 -2.95 -5.90
N SER A 131 -1.41 -1.95 -6.63
CA SER A 131 -1.83 -0.56 -6.44
C SER A 131 -3.25 -0.34 -6.93
N ILE A 132 -3.60 -0.83 -8.12
CA ILE A 132 -4.97 -0.80 -8.64
C ILE A 132 -5.89 -1.57 -7.70
N ALA A 133 -5.53 -2.81 -7.33
CA ALA A 133 -6.34 -3.60 -6.41
C ALA A 133 -6.53 -2.92 -5.03
N ALA A 134 -5.51 -2.24 -4.52
CA ALA A 134 -5.61 -1.53 -3.24
C ALA A 134 -6.52 -0.29 -3.32
N ILE A 135 -6.54 0.42 -4.44
CA ILE A 135 -7.47 1.53 -4.68
C ILE A 135 -8.90 0.99 -4.77
N SER A 136 -9.08 -0.08 -5.55
CA SER A 136 -10.39 -0.53 -6.02
C SER A 136 -11.13 -1.51 -5.11
N CYS A 137 -10.46 -2.17 -4.17
CA CYS A 137 -11.13 -3.15 -3.31
C CYS A 137 -12.24 -2.47 -2.49
N PRO A 138 -13.48 -2.98 -2.46
CA PRO A 138 -14.48 -2.53 -1.51
C PRO A 138 -14.10 -3.00 -0.09
N LEU A 139 -14.43 -2.21 0.94
CA LEU A 139 -14.23 -2.58 2.35
C LEU A 139 -15.59 -2.74 3.02
N GLU A 140 -16.32 -3.80 2.67
CA GLU A 140 -17.60 -4.16 3.30
C GLU A 140 -17.40 -4.84 4.66
N ASP A 141 -16.34 -5.65 4.76
CA ASP A 141 -15.84 -6.27 5.99
C ASP A 141 -14.33 -6.04 6.07
N TYR A 142 -13.87 -5.48 7.18
CA TYR A 142 -12.48 -5.08 7.35
C TYR A 142 -12.08 -5.08 8.82
N THR A 143 -10.77 -5.16 9.07
CA THR A 143 -10.17 -5.04 10.39
C THR A 143 -9.18 -3.89 10.43
N TYR A 144 -8.87 -3.42 11.64
CA TYR A 144 -7.80 -2.45 11.86
C TYR A 144 -6.49 -3.18 12.17
N GLU A 145 -5.37 -2.69 11.62
CA GLU A 145 -4.03 -3.19 11.91
C GLU A 145 -3.14 -2.01 12.34
N LEU A 146 -2.77 -1.96 13.63
CA LEU A 146 -1.84 -0.96 14.15
C LEU A 146 -0.41 -1.42 13.93
N LEU A 147 0.36 -0.66 13.15
CA LEU A 147 1.75 -0.97 12.83
C LEU A 147 2.72 -0.06 13.60
N ALA A 148 3.57 -0.67 14.42
CA ALA A 148 4.67 0.01 15.10
C ALA A 148 6.00 -0.26 14.40
N TYR A 149 6.69 0.80 13.96
CA TYR A 149 7.98 0.71 13.29
C TYR A 149 9.14 0.89 14.26
N ARG A 150 10.23 0.14 14.03
CA ARG A 150 11.44 0.22 14.86
C ARG A 150 12.27 1.42 14.44
N HIS A 151 13.01 1.99 15.39
CA HIS A 151 14.04 2.97 15.07
C HIS A 151 15.11 2.36 14.15
N PRO A 152 15.63 3.07 13.12
CA PRO A 152 16.60 2.53 12.16
C PRO A 152 17.86 1.93 12.77
N SER A 153 18.36 2.50 13.87
CA SER A 153 19.53 1.98 14.60
C SER A 153 19.32 0.57 15.20
N ARG A 154 18.08 0.09 15.27
CA ARG A 154 17.72 -1.24 15.78
C ARG A 154 17.43 -2.26 14.68
N TYR A 155 17.57 -1.90 13.41
CA TYR A 155 17.37 -2.85 12.32
C TYR A 155 18.39 -3.99 12.38
N GLY A 156 17.94 -5.22 12.11
CA GLY A 156 18.77 -6.43 12.20
C GLY A 156 19.01 -6.97 13.62
N THR A 157 18.74 -6.18 14.67
CA THR A 157 18.88 -6.66 16.06
C THR A 157 17.64 -7.44 16.51
N LEU A 158 17.79 -8.23 17.57
CA LEU A 158 16.66 -8.92 18.23
C LEU A 158 15.61 -7.91 18.70
N ARG A 159 14.33 -8.32 18.61
CA ARG A 159 13.22 -7.52 19.12
C ARG A 159 13.18 -7.67 20.64
N GLU A 160 13.17 -6.55 21.34
CA GLU A 160 12.89 -6.50 22.77
C GLU A 160 11.40 -6.25 22.94
N ILE A 161 10.66 -7.31 23.25
CA ILE A 161 9.22 -7.30 23.48
C ILE A 161 8.97 -7.96 24.83
N ASP A 162 8.18 -7.32 25.67
CA ASP A 162 7.65 -7.94 26.89
C ASP A 162 6.46 -8.85 26.51
N TYR A 163 6.68 -10.16 26.53
CA TYR A 163 5.67 -11.14 26.16
C TYR A 163 4.51 -11.19 27.17
N ASP A 164 4.77 -10.97 28.45
CA ASP A 164 3.72 -10.97 29.47
C ASP A 164 2.79 -9.78 29.28
N SER A 165 3.34 -8.63 28.87
CA SER A 165 2.54 -7.47 28.49
C SER A 165 1.64 -7.74 27.29
N VAL A 166 2.08 -8.51 26.28
CA VAL A 166 1.26 -8.86 25.11
C VAL A 166 0.12 -9.79 25.50
N VAL A 167 0.42 -10.82 26.30
CA VAL A 167 -0.61 -11.76 26.79
C VAL A 167 -1.63 -11.05 27.69
N LYS A 168 -1.20 -10.08 28.49
CA LYS A 168 -2.09 -9.27 29.30
C LYS A 168 -3.03 -8.44 28.42
N MET A 169 -2.48 -7.75 27.42
CA MET A 169 -3.28 -6.97 26.47
C MET A 169 -4.35 -7.84 25.82
N ASP A 170 -3.97 -8.97 25.22
CA ASP A 170 -4.89 -9.91 24.57
C ASP A 170 -6.04 -10.35 25.50
N LYS A 171 -5.73 -10.75 26.74
CA LYS A 171 -6.77 -11.13 27.72
C LYS A 171 -7.72 -9.99 28.09
N GLU A 172 -7.26 -8.76 28.10
CA GLU A 172 -8.04 -7.59 28.49
C GLU A 172 -8.89 -7.03 27.36
N THR A 173 -8.49 -7.24 26.10
CA THR A 173 -9.13 -6.62 24.94
C THR A 173 -9.74 -7.61 23.94
N TYR A 174 -9.50 -8.92 24.05
CA TYR A 174 -10.14 -9.92 23.19
C TYR A 174 -11.68 -9.88 23.29
N PRO A 175 -12.44 -9.91 22.17
CA PRO A 175 -12.00 -10.12 20.78
C PRO A 175 -11.77 -8.82 19.98
N GLU A 176 -11.69 -7.67 20.62
CA GLU A 176 -11.60 -6.34 19.97
C GLU A 176 -10.21 -6.03 19.38
N THR A 177 -9.19 -6.84 19.69
CA THR A 177 -7.79 -6.68 19.23
C THR A 177 -7.17 -8.02 18.85
#